data_AF-A0A850KCS3-F1
#
_entry.id   AF-A0A850KCS3-F1
#
_cell.length_a   1.000
_cell.length_b   1.000
_cell.length_c   1.000
_cell.angle_alpha   90.00
_cell.angle_beta   90.00
_cell.angle_gamma   90.00
#
_symmetry.space_group_name_H-M   'P 1'
#
loop_
_entity.id
_entity.type
_entity.pdbx_description
1 polymer ?
#
loop_
_entity_poly.entity_id
_entity_poly.type
_entity_poly.pdbx_seq_one_letter_code
_entity_poly.pdbx_strand_id
1 'polypeptide(L)'
;MDNGQIIGTPKELVKGEARVAMTPESATQLQKLGYRCAIQSGAGVSAGFSDDAYKEAGVEIIKTAKGLWEKADIIAKVREPEARELKYLAKGKTLISFFNPAGNEEGMAAAKESGANVIAMEMV
;
A
#
# COMPACT_ATOMS: atom_id res chain seq x y z
N MET A 1 4.34 15.53 -19.68
CA MET A 1 3.49 14.33 -19.59
C MET A 1 3.25 14.12 -18.12
N ASP A 2 1.98 13.97 -17.73
CA ASP A 2 1.58 14.01 -16.33
C ASP A 2 2.11 12.77 -15.58
N ASN A 3 3.25 12.92 -14.91
CA ASN A 3 4.02 11.86 -14.27
C ASN A 3 3.64 11.69 -12.79
N GLY A 4 2.34 11.75 -12.46
CA GLY A 4 1.87 11.67 -11.08
C GLY A 4 2.30 10.36 -10.41
N GLN A 5 2.85 10.46 -9.18
CA GLN A 5 3.25 9.30 -8.37
C GLN A 5 2.07 8.36 -8.13
N ILE A 6 2.36 7.06 -8.04
CA ILE A 6 1.36 6.01 -7.83
C ILE A 6 1.29 5.64 -6.35
N ILE A 7 0.12 5.83 -5.76
CA ILE A 7 -0.23 5.29 -4.44
C ILE A 7 -0.87 3.91 -4.64
N GLY A 8 -0.26 2.88 -4.07
CA GLY A 8 -0.67 1.49 -4.16
C GLY A 8 -1.17 0.94 -2.82
N THR A 9 -2.24 0.14 -2.84
CA THR A 9 -2.74 -0.57 -1.66
C THR A 9 -2.81 -2.08 -1.91
N PRO A 10 -1.92 -2.89 -1.28
CA PRO A 10 -1.98 -4.34 -1.40
C PRO A 10 -3.11 -4.91 -0.54
N LYS A 11 -3.46 -6.16 -0.80
CA LYS A 11 -4.36 -6.92 0.05
C LYS A 11 -3.67 -7.23 1.38
N GLU A 12 -4.38 -7.02 2.49
CA GLU A 12 -3.89 -7.41 3.80
C GLU A 12 -3.80 -8.93 3.95
N LEU A 13 -2.76 -9.37 4.65
CA LEU A 13 -2.40 -10.78 4.79
C LEU A 13 -2.67 -11.32 6.19
N VAL A 14 -2.70 -10.44 7.19
CA VAL A 14 -2.98 -10.79 8.58
C VAL A 14 -4.40 -11.34 8.69
N LYS A 15 -4.51 -12.55 9.22
CA LYS A 15 -5.80 -13.22 9.43
C LYS A 15 -6.73 -12.35 10.28
N GLY A 16 -7.93 -12.09 9.77
CA GLY A 16 -8.94 -11.29 10.48
C GLY A 16 -8.80 -9.79 10.29
N GLU A 17 -7.77 -9.30 9.61
CA GLU A 17 -7.72 -7.90 9.17
C GLU A 17 -8.75 -7.69 8.05
N ALA A 18 -9.79 -6.93 8.34
CA ALA A 18 -10.85 -6.63 7.39
C ALA A 18 -10.70 -5.25 6.74
N ARG A 19 -9.82 -4.38 7.25
CA ARG A 19 -9.63 -3.03 6.73
C ARG A 19 -8.79 -3.03 5.46
N VAL A 20 -8.86 -1.92 4.73
CA VAL A 20 -8.03 -1.61 3.56
C VAL A 20 -7.53 -0.17 3.70
N ALA A 21 -6.28 0.09 3.28
CA ALA A 21 -5.63 1.38 3.54
C ALA A 21 -6.14 2.52 2.64
N MET A 22 -6.75 2.20 1.50
CA MET A 22 -7.32 3.16 0.57
C MET A 22 -8.72 2.68 0.18
N THR A 23 -9.75 3.49 0.42
CA THR A 23 -11.13 3.22 -0.02
C THR A 23 -11.34 3.83 -1.42
N PRO A 24 -12.41 3.46 -2.14
CA PRO A 24 -12.74 4.12 -3.41
C PRO A 24 -12.89 5.64 -3.23
N GLU A 25 -13.52 6.08 -2.15
CA GLU A 25 -13.68 7.51 -1.85
C GLU A 25 -12.33 8.21 -1.64
N SER A 26 -11.46 7.67 -0.77
CA SER A 26 -10.16 8.31 -0.51
C SER A 26 -9.27 8.31 -1.76
N ALA A 27 -9.38 7.28 -2.61
CA ALA A 27 -8.70 7.26 -3.90
C ALA A 27 -9.11 8.43 -4.81
N THR A 28 -10.40 8.79 -4.87
CA THR A 28 -10.84 9.96 -5.65
C THR A 28 -10.29 11.27 -5.10
N GLN A 29 -10.10 11.36 -3.78
CA GLN A 29 -9.52 12.55 -3.15
C GLN A 29 -8.02 12.66 -3.46
N LEU A 30 -7.29 11.55 -3.41
CA LEU A 30 -5.87 11.48 -3.80
C LEU A 30 -5.68 11.83 -5.29
N GLN A 31 -6.56 11.34 -6.16
CA GLN A 31 -6.53 11.67 -7.59
C GLN A 31 -6.71 13.16 -7.87
N LYS A 32 -7.57 13.86 -7.10
CA LYS A 32 -7.73 15.33 -7.20
C LYS A 32 -6.46 16.10 -6.86
N LEU A 33 -5.57 15.50 -6.05
CA LEU A 33 -4.26 16.07 -5.72
C LEU A 33 -3.18 15.73 -6.76
N GLY A 34 -3.53 15.01 -7.84
CA GLY A 34 -2.62 14.65 -8.94
C GLY A 34 -1.95 13.27 -8.78
N TYR A 35 -2.32 12.48 -7.76
CA TYR A 35 -1.83 11.12 -7.63
C TYR A 35 -2.57 10.15 -8.54
N ARG A 36 -1.89 9.07 -8.91
CA ARG A 36 -2.54 7.89 -9.48
C ARG A 36 -2.77 6.88 -8.36
N CYS A 37 -3.86 6.15 -8.44
CA CYS A 37 -4.21 5.14 -7.44
C CYS A 37 -4.23 3.76 -8.07
N ALA A 38 -3.62 2.78 -7.39
CA ALA A 38 -3.66 1.39 -7.76
C ALA A 38 -3.99 0.52 -6.54
N ILE A 39 -4.67 -0.59 -6.77
CA ILE A 39 -5.03 -1.54 -5.70
C ILE A 39 -4.82 -2.98 -6.16
N GLN A 40 -4.41 -3.85 -5.25
CA GLN A 40 -4.40 -5.28 -5.53
C GLN A 40 -5.84 -5.81 -5.64
N SER A 41 -6.11 -6.64 -6.66
CA SER A 41 -7.40 -7.31 -6.84
C SER A 41 -7.83 -8.05 -5.56
N GLY A 42 -9.05 -7.78 -5.13
CA GLY A 42 -9.66 -8.34 -3.93
C GLY A 42 -9.19 -7.74 -2.60
N ALA A 43 -8.37 -6.68 -2.60
CA ALA A 43 -7.86 -6.08 -1.35
C ALA A 43 -8.96 -5.42 -0.51
N GLY A 44 -9.96 -4.79 -1.14
CA GLY A 44 -11.04 -4.10 -0.44
C GLY A 44 -12.25 -4.97 -0.07
N VAL A 45 -12.30 -6.24 -0.51
CA VAL A 45 -13.51 -7.07 -0.40
C VAL A 45 -13.94 -7.26 1.05
N SER A 46 -12.99 -7.54 1.95
CA SER A 46 -13.29 -7.70 3.38
C SER A 46 -13.72 -6.41 4.06
N ALA A 47 -13.38 -5.26 3.47
CA ALA A 47 -13.80 -3.94 3.92
C ALA A 47 -15.15 -3.50 3.31
N GLY A 48 -15.75 -4.33 2.45
CA GLY A 48 -17.02 -4.02 1.77
C GLY A 48 -16.86 -3.30 0.42
N PHE A 49 -15.66 -3.23 -0.15
CA PHE A 49 -15.40 -2.57 -1.44
C PHE A 49 -14.98 -3.58 -2.51
N SER A 50 -15.78 -3.73 -3.56
CA SER A 50 -15.47 -4.61 -4.70
C SER A 50 -14.42 -4.01 -5.62
N ASP A 51 -13.72 -4.85 -6.40
CA ASP A 51 -12.81 -4.38 -7.45
C ASP A 51 -13.51 -3.46 -8.46
N ASP A 52 -14.80 -3.68 -8.73
CA ASP A 52 -15.56 -2.83 -9.64
C ASP A 52 -15.82 -1.44 -9.05
N ALA A 53 -16.08 -1.33 -7.74
CA ALA A 53 -16.18 -0.02 -7.07
C ALA A 53 -14.86 0.77 -7.17
N TYR A 54 -13.70 0.09 -7.11
CA TYR A 54 -12.41 0.73 -7.35
C TYR A 54 -12.23 1.16 -8.82
N LYS A 55 -12.63 0.33 -9.78
CA LYS A 55 -12.58 0.70 -11.21
C LYS A 55 -13.46 1.92 -11.51
N GLU A 56 -14.67 1.95 -10.96
CA GLU A 56 -15.60 3.09 -11.08
C GLU A 56 -15.00 4.38 -10.49
N ALA A 57 -14.21 4.25 -9.41
CA ALA A 57 -13.42 5.35 -8.84
C ALA A 57 -12.11 5.64 -9.61
N GLY A 58 -11.90 5.05 -10.80
CA GLY A 58 -10.70 5.28 -11.61
C GLY A 58 -9.40 4.69 -11.03
N VAL A 59 -9.51 3.75 -10.09
CA VAL A 59 -8.35 3.07 -9.49
C VAL A 59 -7.92 1.90 -10.38
N GLU A 60 -6.63 1.78 -10.62
CA GLU A 60 -6.07 0.68 -11.39
C GLU A 60 -6.07 -0.62 -10.57
N ILE A 61 -6.66 -1.69 -11.11
CA ILE A 61 -6.67 -3.01 -10.47
C ILE A 61 -5.47 -3.84 -10.93
N ILE A 62 -4.60 -4.21 -9.98
CA ILE A 62 -3.41 -5.04 -10.23
C ILE A 62 -3.61 -6.43 -9.64
N LYS A 63 -3.37 -7.47 -10.44
CA LYS A 63 -3.72 -8.86 -10.07
C LYS A 63 -2.89 -9.42 -8.91
N THR A 64 -1.64 -9.00 -8.76
CA THR A 64 -0.70 -9.61 -7.81
C THR A 64 -0.11 -8.55 -6.89
N ALA A 65 0.20 -8.96 -5.65
CA ALA A 65 0.92 -8.11 -4.70
C ALA A 65 2.25 -7.63 -5.32
N LYS A 66 3.07 -8.54 -5.83
CA LYS A 66 4.35 -8.19 -6.47
C LYS A 66 4.20 -7.11 -7.55
N GLY A 67 3.24 -7.26 -8.47
CA GLY A 67 3.04 -6.28 -9.54
C GLY A 67 2.60 -4.91 -9.01
N LEU A 68 1.82 -4.88 -7.92
CA LEU A 68 1.42 -3.63 -7.28
C LEU A 68 2.62 -2.96 -6.62
N TRP A 69 3.39 -3.70 -5.81
CA TRP A 69 4.56 -3.17 -5.12
C TRP A 69 5.64 -2.69 -6.10
N GLU A 70 5.84 -3.39 -7.23
CA GLU A 70 6.75 -2.96 -8.30
C GLU A 70 6.31 -1.62 -8.90
N LYS A 71 5.01 -1.47 -9.18
CA LYS A 71 4.45 -0.31 -9.87
C LYS A 71 4.26 0.93 -8.98
N ALA A 72 3.91 0.75 -7.70
CA ALA A 72 3.61 1.85 -6.80
C ALA A 72 4.87 2.54 -6.27
N ASP A 73 4.84 3.87 -6.19
CA ASP A 73 5.90 4.68 -5.57
C ASP A 73 5.66 4.80 -4.05
N ILE A 74 4.39 4.89 -3.66
CA ILE A 74 3.96 4.96 -2.26
C ILE A 74 3.05 3.77 -2.01
N ILE A 75 3.35 2.98 -0.98
CA ILE A 75 2.57 1.82 -0.56
C ILE A 75 1.86 2.19 0.74
N ALA A 76 0.53 2.19 0.70
CA ALA A 76 -0.32 2.35 1.88
C ALA A 76 -0.86 0.99 2.31
N LYS A 77 -0.58 0.60 3.57
CA LYS A 77 -1.04 -0.64 4.21
C LYS A 77 -1.63 -0.35 5.58
N VAL A 78 -2.40 -1.30 6.08
CA VAL A 78 -2.92 -1.25 7.44
C VAL A 78 -1.88 -1.87 8.38
N ARG A 79 -1.58 -3.16 8.22
CA ARG A 79 -0.71 -3.92 9.13
C ARG A 79 0.76 -3.79 8.75
N GLU A 80 1.66 -4.23 9.65
CA GLU A 80 3.07 -4.39 9.32
C GLU A 80 3.22 -5.31 8.10
N PRO A 81 4.14 -5.01 7.15
CA PRO A 81 4.41 -5.93 6.05
C PRO A 81 4.92 -7.26 6.57
N GLU A 82 4.44 -8.37 6.00
CA GLU A 82 5.00 -9.68 6.28
C GLU A 82 6.40 -9.85 5.67
N ALA A 83 7.17 -10.83 6.13
CA ALA A 83 8.54 -11.08 5.64
C ALA A 83 8.65 -11.22 4.11
N ARG A 84 7.60 -11.72 3.43
CA ARG A 84 7.57 -11.79 1.96
C ARG A 84 7.34 -10.44 1.28
N GLU A 85 6.63 -9.52 1.93
CA GLU A 85 6.38 -8.16 1.45
C GLU A 85 7.57 -7.24 1.70
N LEU A 86 8.33 -7.45 2.78
CA LEU A 86 9.57 -6.74 3.06
C LEU A 86 10.58 -6.84 1.90
N LYS A 87 10.56 -7.95 1.15
CA LYS A 87 11.39 -8.17 -0.04
C LYS A 87 11.06 -7.23 -1.22
N TYR A 88 9.91 -6.56 -1.17
CA TYR A 88 9.50 -5.59 -2.19
C TYR A 88 9.84 -4.15 -1.84
N LEU A 89 10.38 -3.90 -0.63
CA LEU A 89 10.94 -2.61 -0.29
C LEU A 89 12.13 -2.32 -1.20
N ALA A 90 12.22 -1.08 -1.66
CA ALA A 90 13.29 -0.63 -2.53
C ALA A 90 13.49 0.88 -2.40
N LYS A 91 14.71 1.33 -2.72
CA LYS A 91 15.06 2.73 -2.77
C LYS A 91 14.09 3.52 -3.65
N GLY A 92 13.67 4.69 -3.16
CA GLY A 92 12.72 5.57 -3.83
C GLY A 92 11.25 5.23 -3.58
N LYS A 93 10.95 4.08 -2.94
CA LYS A 93 9.60 3.76 -2.49
C LYS A 93 9.37 4.26 -1.07
N THR A 94 8.12 4.60 -0.77
CA THR A 94 7.67 4.97 0.58
C THR A 94 6.62 3.97 1.06
N LEU A 95 6.80 3.39 2.24
CA LEU A 95 5.80 2.60 2.93
C LEU A 95 5.13 3.44 4.03
N ILE A 96 3.80 3.40 4.07
CA ILE A 96 2.97 3.98 5.13
C ILE A 96 2.09 2.86 5.70
N SER A 97 2.29 2.50 6.97
CA SER A 97 1.53 1.45 7.65
C SER A 97 1.68 1.55 9.16
N PHE A 98 0.90 0.77 9.92
CA PHE A 98 1.41 0.34 11.23
C PHE A 98 2.73 -0.42 11.01
N PHE A 99 3.76 -0.14 11.81
CA PHE A 99 5.09 -0.72 11.56
C PHE A 99 5.76 -1.31 12.79
N ASN A 100 5.37 -0.86 13.98
CA ASN A 100 5.94 -1.19 15.27
C ASN A 100 7.49 -1.10 15.31
N PRO A 101 8.11 0.07 15.00
CA PRO A 101 9.57 0.17 14.87
C PRO A 101 10.36 -0.39 16.06
N ALA A 102 9.85 -0.18 17.29
CA ALA A 102 10.52 -0.62 18.52
C ALA A 102 10.51 -2.16 18.70
N GLY A 103 9.50 -2.85 18.16
CA GLY A 103 9.35 -4.31 18.28
C GLY A 103 9.58 -5.08 16.98
N ASN A 104 9.98 -4.40 15.90
CA ASN A 104 10.08 -4.97 14.55
C ASN A 104 11.52 -4.84 14.00
N GLU A 105 12.47 -5.51 14.66
CA GLU A 105 13.89 -5.47 14.27
C GLU A 105 14.11 -5.95 12.82
N GLU A 106 13.42 -7.01 12.40
CA GLU A 106 13.53 -7.56 11.04
C GLU A 106 13.01 -6.54 9.99
N GLY A 107 11.85 -5.92 10.24
CA GLY A 107 11.31 -4.89 9.36
C GLY A 107 12.21 -3.67 9.29
N MET A 108 12.75 -3.21 10.42
CA MET A 108 13.70 -2.10 10.48
C MET A 108 14.99 -2.40 9.70
N ALA A 109 15.53 -3.61 9.83
CA ALA A 109 16.71 -4.05 9.08
C ALA A 109 16.43 -4.08 7.57
N ALA A 110 15.29 -4.65 7.15
CA ALA A 110 14.90 -4.70 5.74
C ALA A 110 14.66 -3.30 5.14
N ALA A 111 14.02 -2.39 5.89
CA ALA A 111 13.83 -1.01 5.48
C ALA A 111 15.17 -0.28 5.30
N LYS A 112 16.09 -0.45 6.26
CA LYS A 112 17.45 0.10 6.18
C LYS A 112 18.22 -0.43 4.97
N GLU A 113 18.21 -1.74 4.76
CA GLU A 113 18.93 -2.39 3.65
C GLU A 113 18.39 -1.98 2.28
N SER A 114 17.06 -1.96 2.13
CA SER A 114 16.41 -1.56 0.89
C SER A 114 16.55 -0.08 0.55
N GLY A 115 16.78 0.78 1.56
CA GLY A 115 16.80 2.23 1.41
C GLY A 115 15.41 2.84 1.14
N ALA A 116 14.34 2.12 1.49
CA ALA A 116 12.98 2.63 1.41
C ALA A 116 12.71 3.66 2.52
N ASN A 117 11.80 4.60 2.26
CA ASN A 117 11.25 5.46 3.31
C ASN A 117 10.12 4.70 4.02
N VAL A 118 10.06 4.78 5.36
CA VAL A 118 8.98 4.17 6.15
C VAL A 118 8.38 5.23 7.06
N ILE A 119 7.06 5.37 7.00
CA ILE A 119 6.25 6.21 7.89
C ILE A 119 5.39 5.27 8.73
N ALA A 120 5.76 5.12 10.01
CA ALA A 120 5.02 4.32 10.98
C ALA A 120 3.82 5.12 11.51
N MET A 121 2.59 4.69 11.21
CA MET A 121 1.37 5.44 11.52
C MET A 121 1.14 5.68 13.01
N GLU A 122 1.63 4.79 13.87
CA GLU A 122 1.53 4.89 15.33
C GLU A 122 2.54 5.85 15.97
N MET A 123 3.43 6.45 15.16
CA MET A 123 4.49 7.35 15.61
C MET A 123 4.35 8.78 15.09
N VAL A 124 3.19 9.12 14.49
CA VAL A 124 2.89 10.45 13.91
C VAL A 124 2.01 11.27 14.84
#